data_AF-A0A7Z9R4K9-F1
#
_entry.id   AF-A0A7Z9R4K9-F1
#
_cell.length_a   1.000
_cell.length_b   1.000
_cell.length_c   1.000
_cell.angle_alpha   90.00
_cell.angle_beta   90.00
_cell.angle_gamma   90.00
#
_symmetry.space_group_name_H-M   'P 1'
#
loop_
_entity.id
_entity.type
_entity.pdbx_description
1 polymer ?
#
loop_
_entity_poly.entity_id
_entity_poly.type
_entity_poly.pdbx_seq_one_letter_code
_entity_poly.pdbx_strand_id
1 'polypeptide(L)'
;MSEITLSTLDMLKQELQEHDKNRPPLVKAPELFCEETSKGGLADFVAYGHPSIMLKSDEGSLVVGSHGMGDKEMMGFLGLINRFWDGRPYDPHFKTANPTLCDGYRFSVNLMIQGVIWDQWQVKQDGLTRGMGTFSRYLISKPVSTMGTREYQEPPIGTPKIQAFYDQITSIMDISLSLDADGRIEAYTLNLSIEAKNTWEEFFNVIENNLKIGGDFSEVKDVASKIAEQAARIAGVLHVFGKGPTGSIDENTMKNAIALAAWYLHEARRIFIASTVPSELKDAANLFDWIKGYCLENNTDQLLISEILKFAQPKFRNQKKRNEALAQLVESGHVKHKNKGKQKLIEIRPEFLED
;
A
#
# COMPACT_ATOMS: atom_id res chain seq x y z
N MET A 1 15.27 -36.15 49.05
CA MET A 1 14.20 -36.05 48.04
C MET A 1 12.89 -36.33 48.76
N SER A 2 12.22 -35.28 49.22
CA SER A 2 10.93 -35.41 49.90
C SER A 2 9.84 -35.73 48.88
N GLU A 3 9.09 -36.80 49.12
CA GLU A 3 7.95 -37.23 48.30
C GLU A 3 6.88 -36.14 48.27
N ILE A 4 6.71 -35.51 47.10
CA ILE A 4 5.58 -34.65 46.81
C ILE A 4 4.35 -35.55 46.71
N THR A 5 3.49 -35.55 47.72
CA THR A 5 2.20 -36.24 47.68
C THR A 5 1.25 -35.53 46.71
N LEU A 6 0.32 -36.26 46.08
CA LEU A 6 -0.66 -35.71 45.12
C LEU A 6 -1.40 -34.46 45.62
N SER A 7 -1.72 -34.41 46.92
CA SER A 7 -2.32 -33.26 47.62
C SER A 7 -1.45 -31.99 47.51
N THR A 8 -0.13 -32.14 47.66
CA THR A 8 0.82 -31.03 47.59
C THR A 8 0.94 -30.48 46.17
N LEU A 9 0.83 -31.35 45.16
CA LEU A 9 0.85 -30.93 43.75
C LEU A 9 -0.39 -30.11 43.38
N ASP A 10 -1.56 -30.52 43.86
CA ASP A 10 -2.81 -29.80 43.56
C ASP A 10 -2.89 -28.45 44.28
N MET A 11 -2.36 -28.35 45.50
CA MET A 11 -2.17 -27.06 46.18
C MET A 11 -1.23 -26.13 45.40
N LEU A 12 -0.08 -26.62 44.94
CA LEU A 12 0.87 -25.83 44.15
C LEU A 12 0.30 -25.38 42.80
N LYS A 13 -0.55 -26.19 42.16
CA LYS A 13 -1.28 -25.77 40.95
C LYS A 13 -2.28 -24.66 41.24
N GLN A 14 -2.95 -24.73 42.39
CA GLN A 14 -3.93 -23.72 42.79
C GLN A 14 -3.24 -22.39 43.14
N GLU A 15 -2.13 -22.44 43.87
CA GLU A 15 -1.27 -21.28 44.12
C GLU A 15 -0.70 -20.68 42.84
N LEU A 16 -0.28 -21.50 41.87
CA LEU A 16 0.16 -21.03 40.56
C LEU A 16 -0.96 -20.34 39.79
N GLN A 17 -2.19 -20.88 39.81
CA GLN A 17 -3.36 -20.24 39.20
C GLN A 17 -3.74 -18.93 39.89
N GLU A 18 -3.66 -18.85 41.21
CA GLU A 18 -3.88 -17.63 41.99
C GLU A 18 -2.81 -16.58 41.67
N HIS A 19 -1.56 -17.00 41.57
CA HIS A 19 -0.43 -16.14 41.22
C HIS A 19 -0.51 -15.66 39.76
N ASP A 20 -0.96 -16.49 38.82
CA ASP A 20 -1.21 -16.09 37.43
C ASP A 20 -2.38 -15.10 37.31
N LYS A 21 -3.44 -15.27 38.11
CA LYS A 21 -4.54 -14.28 38.21
C LYS A 21 -4.06 -12.95 38.79
N ASN A 22 -3.13 -13.00 39.75
CA ASN A 22 -2.53 -11.84 40.41
C ASN A 22 -1.25 -11.37 39.73
N ARG A 23 -0.93 -11.88 38.54
CA ARG A 23 0.26 -11.48 37.79
C ARG A 23 0.18 -9.97 37.57
N PRO A 24 1.17 -9.18 38.04
CA PRO A 24 1.16 -7.75 37.80
C PRO A 24 1.08 -7.53 36.29
N PRO A 25 0.23 -6.57 35.84
CA PRO A 25 0.14 -6.27 34.42
C PRO A 25 1.55 -5.98 33.92
N LEU A 26 1.97 -6.74 32.90
CA LEU A 26 3.25 -6.54 32.25
C LEU A 26 3.27 -5.10 31.75
N VAL A 27 4.06 -4.24 32.39
CA VAL A 27 4.26 -2.85 31.94
C VAL A 27 5.15 -2.92 30.70
N LYS A 28 4.55 -3.26 29.57
CA LYS A 28 5.20 -3.11 28.27
C LYS A 28 5.23 -1.63 27.94
N ALA A 29 6.35 -1.17 27.38
CA ALA A 29 6.39 0.15 26.77
C ALA A 29 5.26 0.25 25.73
N PRO A 30 4.62 1.43 25.58
CA PRO A 30 3.60 1.64 24.58
C PRO A 30 4.10 1.23 23.19
N GLU A 31 3.47 0.23 22.59
CA GLU A 31 3.78 -0.20 21.24
C GLU A 31 3.11 0.77 20.25
N LEU A 32 3.93 1.45 19.44
CA LEU A 32 3.46 2.40 18.40
C LEU A 32 3.15 1.68 17.08
N PHE A 33 3.74 0.51 16.87
CA PHE A 33 3.78 -0.17 15.59
C PHE A 33 3.25 -1.59 15.72
N CYS A 34 2.33 -1.94 14.83
CA CYS A 34 1.90 -3.31 14.60
C CYS A 34 2.24 -3.68 13.17
N GLU A 35 2.68 -4.92 12.95
CA GLU A 35 3.06 -5.41 11.63
C GLU A 35 2.06 -6.43 11.08
N GLU A 36 1.62 -7.38 11.89
CA GLU A 36 0.62 -8.38 11.52
C GLU A 36 -0.46 -8.47 12.60
N THR A 37 -1.74 -8.49 12.20
CA THR A 37 -2.83 -8.57 13.17
C THR A 37 -4.13 -9.10 12.55
N SER A 38 -5.06 -9.50 13.42
CA SER A 38 -6.45 -9.78 13.08
C SER A 38 -7.32 -8.53 13.29
N LYS A 39 -8.59 -8.58 12.90
CA LYS A 39 -9.54 -7.50 13.20
C LYS A 39 -9.67 -7.23 14.71
N GLY A 40 -9.78 -8.29 15.51
CA GLY A 40 -9.85 -8.17 16.98
C GLY A 40 -8.56 -7.61 17.56
N GLY A 41 -7.41 -8.16 17.14
CA GLY A 41 -6.11 -7.69 17.59
C GLY A 41 -5.85 -6.22 17.23
N LEU A 42 -6.29 -5.77 16.05
CA LEU A 42 -6.17 -4.37 15.66
C LEU A 42 -7.07 -3.45 16.52
N ALA A 43 -8.28 -3.89 16.85
CA ALA A 43 -9.15 -3.15 17.75
C ALA A 43 -8.55 -3.05 19.17
N ASP A 44 -8.03 -4.15 19.71
CA ASP A 44 -7.36 -4.16 21.02
C ASP A 44 -6.11 -3.27 21.00
N PHE A 45 -5.32 -3.31 19.92
CA PHE A 45 -4.14 -2.49 19.77
C PHE A 45 -4.47 -0.99 19.80
N VAL A 46 -5.60 -0.58 19.20
CA VAL A 46 -6.09 0.80 19.24
C VAL A 46 -6.71 1.17 20.58
N ALA A 47 -7.42 0.24 21.23
CA ALA A 47 -8.11 0.50 22.48
C ALA A 47 -7.16 0.61 23.68
N TYR A 48 -6.09 -0.19 23.72
CA TYR A 48 -5.19 -0.30 24.88
C TYR A 48 -3.76 0.20 24.60
N GLY A 49 -3.42 0.44 23.34
CA GLY A 49 -2.09 0.88 22.94
C GLY A 49 -1.85 2.37 23.16
N HIS A 50 -0.72 2.84 22.66
CA HIS A 50 -0.45 4.28 22.56
C HIS A 50 -1.53 4.96 21.70
N PRO A 51 -1.98 6.20 21.97
CA PRO A 51 -3.06 6.76 21.17
C PRO A 51 -2.62 7.20 19.75
N SER A 52 -1.32 7.20 19.45
CA SER A 52 -0.80 7.36 18.07
C SER A 52 -0.14 6.07 17.60
N ILE A 53 -0.70 5.46 16.56
CA ILE A 53 -0.44 4.08 16.14
C ILE A 53 -0.25 3.99 14.64
N MET A 54 0.59 3.05 14.20
CA MET A 54 0.73 2.71 12.79
C MET A 54 0.79 1.19 12.56
N LEU A 55 -0.01 0.73 11.59
CA LEU A 55 0.17 -0.58 10.96
C LEU A 55 1.26 -0.44 9.89
N LYS A 56 2.46 -0.98 10.13
CA LYS A 56 3.59 -0.86 9.20
C LYS A 56 4.21 -2.21 8.87
N SER A 57 4.64 -2.36 7.62
CA SER A 57 5.48 -3.48 7.22
C SER A 57 6.34 -3.10 6.02
N ASP A 58 7.63 -3.46 6.07
CA ASP A 58 8.53 -3.43 4.92
C ASP A 58 8.38 -4.68 4.04
N GLU A 59 7.63 -5.68 4.51
CA GLU A 59 7.23 -6.88 3.80
C GLU A 59 5.70 -7.03 3.85
N GLY A 60 4.99 -6.17 3.10
CA GLY A 60 3.53 -6.08 3.15
C GLY A 60 2.77 -7.36 2.77
N SER A 61 3.45 -8.40 2.32
CA SER A 61 2.88 -9.76 2.23
C SER A 61 2.45 -10.31 3.60
N LEU A 62 3.09 -9.90 4.70
CA LEU A 62 2.68 -10.23 6.07
C LEU A 62 1.28 -9.69 6.38
N VAL A 63 0.98 -8.45 5.96
CA VAL A 63 -0.35 -7.85 6.15
C VAL A 63 -1.37 -8.50 5.21
N VAL A 64 -1.06 -8.58 3.91
CA VAL A 64 -1.98 -9.10 2.88
C VAL A 64 -2.28 -10.60 3.06
N GLY A 65 -1.32 -11.36 3.61
CA GLY A 65 -1.42 -12.78 3.93
C GLY A 65 -1.91 -13.08 5.36
N SER A 66 -2.06 -12.06 6.21
CA SER A 66 -2.49 -12.21 7.60
C SER A 66 -3.86 -12.87 7.74
N HIS A 67 -4.15 -13.37 8.95
CA HIS A 67 -5.46 -13.89 9.29
C HIS A 67 -6.58 -12.85 9.08
N GLY A 68 -6.32 -11.57 9.35
CA GLY A 68 -7.27 -10.47 9.11
C GLY A 68 -7.62 -10.28 7.63
N MET A 69 -6.73 -10.68 6.73
CA MET A 69 -6.93 -10.62 5.28
C MET A 69 -7.38 -11.96 4.68
N GLY A 70 -7.72 -12.96 5.50
CA GLY A 70 -8.34 -14.20 5.05
C GLY A 70 -9.72 -13.95 4.45
N ASP A 71 -10.20 -14.85 3.58
CA ASP A 71 -11.37 -14.57 2.74
C ASP A 71 -12.66 -14.21 3.52
N LYS A 72 -12.81 -14.74 4.73
CA LYS A 72 -13.97 -14.46 5.58
C LYS A 72 -13.85 -13.15 6.36
N GLU A 73 -12.62 -12.77 6.72
CA GLU A 73 -12.34 -11.67 7.66
C GLU A 73 -11.96 -10.37 6.95
N MET A 74 -11.49 -10.45 5.70
CA MET A 74 -10.95 -9.33 4.92
C MET A 74 -11.89 -8.13 4.89
N MET A 75 -13.18 -8.35 4.62
CA MET A 75 -14.16 -7.25 4.59
C MET A 75 -14.27 -6.56 5.95
N GLY A 76 -14.34 -7.34 7.03
CA GLY A 76 -14.41 -6.78 8.39
C GLY A 76 -13.13 -6.04 8.79
N PHE A 77 -11.98 -6.56 8.38
CA PHE A 77 -10.67 -5.98 8.68
C PHE A 77 -10.41 -4.69 7.90
N LEU A 78 -10.64 -4.69 6.58
CA LEU A 78 -10.52 -3.50 5.73
C LEU A 78 -11.54 -2.42 6.12
N GLY A 79 -12.76 -2.82 6.51
CA GLY A 79 -13.76 -1.92 7.06
C GLY A 79 -13.28 -1.23 8.34
N LEU A 80 -12.60 -1.96 9.22
CA LEU A 80 -12.02 -1.41 10.45
C LEU A 80 -10.87 -0.45 10.15
N ILE A 81 -9.95 -0.81 9.25
CA ILE A 81 -8.87 0.08 8.78
C ILE A 81 -9.44 1.38 8.21
N ASN A 82 -10.48 1.30 7.38
CA ASN A 82 -11.13 2.48 6.80
C ASN A 82 -11.75 3.37 7.87
N ARG A 83 -12.38 2.78 8.90
CA ARG A 83 -12.94 3.50 10.07
C ARG A 83 -11.83 4.20 10.85
N PHE A 84 -10.72 3.52 11.06
CA PHE A 84 -9.56 4.04 11.80
C PHE A 84 -8.84 5.16 11.06
N TRP A 85 -8.76 5.08 9.74
CA TRP A 85 -8.29 6.17 8.90
C TRP A 85 -9.18 7.43 8.97
N ASP A 86 -10.50 7.26 9.12
CA ASP A 86 -11.43 8.37 9.37
C ASP A 86 -11.25 8.98 10.78
N GLY A 87 -10.54 8.31 11.69
CA GLY A 87 -10.35 8.73 13.09
C GLY A 87 -11.64 8.71 13.91
N ARG A 88 -12.62 7.90 13.51
CA ARG A 88 -13.94 7.85 14.14
C ARG A 88 -13.96 6.82 15.28
N PRO A 89 -14.76 7.04 16.35
CA PRO A 89 -14.89 6.07 17.41
C PRO A 89 -15.34 4.70 16.87
N TYR A 90 -14.82 3.61 17.44
CA TYR A 90 -15.28 2.25 17.17
C TYR A 90 -15.61 1.57 18.49
N ASP A 91 -16.87 1.17 18.64
CA ASP A 91 -17.37 0.47 19.83
C ASP A 91 -17.64 -0.99 19.45
N PRO A 92 -16.72 -1.92 19.79
CA PRO A 92 -16.95 -3.33 19.59
C PRO A 92 -18.00 -3.82 20.60
N HIS A 93 -18.98 -4.62 20.18
CA HIS A 93 -19.89 -5.30 21.10
C HIS A 93 -19.73 -6.81 20.95
N PHE A 94 -19.02 -7.43 21.90
CA PHE A 94 -18.84 -8.89 21.95
C PHE A 94 -19.50 -9.46 23.21
N LYS A 95 -20.10 -10.65 23.10
CA LYS A 95 -20.81 -11.31 24.21
C LYS A 95 -19.89 -11.84 25.32
N THR A 96 -18.59 -11.95 25.08
CA THR A 96 -17.66 -12.74 25.90
C THR A 96 -16.42 -12.00 26.41
N ALA A 97 -16.23 -10.73 26.05
CA ALA A 97 -15.14 -9.88 26.52
C ALA A 97 -15.69 -8.50 26.89
N ASN A 98 -15.08 -7.81 27.86
CA ASN A 98 -15.33 -6.38 28.10
C ASN A 98 -14.67 -5.61 26.94
N PRO A 99 -15.41 -5.24 25.89
CA PRO A 99 -14.82 -4.56 24.76
C PRO A 99 -14.58 -3.09 25.14
N THR A 100 -13.42 -2.55 24.78
CA THR A 100 -13.08 -1.16 25.08
C THR A 100 -13.31 -0.29 23.85
N LEU A 101 -13.94 0.86 24.07
CA LEU A 101 -14.17 1.88 23.07
C LEU A 101 -12.82 2.35 22.49
N CYS A 102 -12.66 2.22 21.17
CA CYS A 102 -11.55 2.83 20.45
C CYS A 102 -11.94 4.29 20.14
N ASP A 103 -11.39 5.27 20.84
CA ASP A 103 -11.66 6.70 20.60
C ASP A 103 -10.43 7.58 20.90
N GLY A 104 -10.41 8.78 20.30
CA GLY A 104 -9.32 9.76 20.39
C GLY A 104 -7.94 9.17 20.10
N TYR A 105 -7.85 8.39 19.03
CA TYR A 105 -6.61 7.81 18.53
C TYR A 105 -6.22 8.44 17.18
N ARG A 106 -4.97 8.22 16.77
CA ARG A 106 -4.43 8.50 15.44
C ARG A 106 -3.88 7.22 14.87
N PHE A 107 -4.38 6.85 13.70
CA PHE A 107 -4.01 5.61 13.03
C PHE A 107 -3.44 5.89 11.64
N SER A 108 -2.33 5.25 11.33
CA SER A 108 -1.69 5.29 10.01
C SER A 108 -1.41 3.89 9.48
N VAL A 109 -1.33 3.75 8.16
CA VAL A 109 -0.89 2.53 7.51
C VAL A 109 0.27 2.84 6.57
N ASN A 110 1.37 2.10 6.67
CA ASN A 110 2.52 2.22 5.78
C ASN A 110 3.01 0.84 5.35
N LEU A 111 2.79 0.48 4.09
CA LEU A 111 3.11 -0.85 3.58
C LEU A 111 4.04 -0.73 2.38
N MET A 112 5.16 -1.43 2.43
CA MET A 112 5.98 -1.71 1.24
C MET A 112 5.54 -3.05 0.67
N ILE A 113 5.14 -3.07 -0.60
CA ILE A 113 4.52 -4.24 -1.22
C ILE A 113 5.25 -4.59 -2.52
N GLN A 114 5.63 -5.87 -2.66
CA GLN A 114 6.18 -6.37 -3.90
C GLN A 114 5.12 -6.38 -5.02
N GLY A 115 5.52 -6.15 -6.27
CA GLY A 115 4.58 -6.05 -7.39
C GLY A 115 3.65 -7.27 -7.55
N VAL A 116 4.15 -8.48 -7.31
CA VAL A 116 3.35 -9.71 -7.37
C VAL A 116 2.25 -9.74 -6.30
N ILE A 117 2.57 -9.27 -5.08
CA ILE A 117 1.61 -9.21 -3.97
C ILE A 117 0.57 -8.11 -4.23
N TRP A 118 0.98 -6.99 -4.81
CA TRP A 118 0.06 -5.95 -5.26
C TRP A 118 -0.95 -6.47 -6.29
N ASP A 119 -0.48 -7.17 -7.32
CA ASP A 119 -1.35 -7.75 -8.36
C ASP A 119 -2.35 -8.74 -7.75
N GLN A 120 -1.92 -9.57 -6.80
CA GLN A 120 -2.80 -10.49 -6.06
C GLN A 120 -3.84 -9.73 -5.22
N TRP A 121 -3.43 -8.69 -4.50
CA TRP A 121 -4.32 -7.93 -3.63
C TRP A 121 -5.41 -7.18 -4.43
N GLN A 122 -5.06 -6.66 -5.61
CA GLN A 122 -6.00 -5.97 -6.49
C GLN A 122 -7.13 -6.88 -6.98
N VAL A 123 -6.84 -8.14 -7.30
CA VAL A 123 -7.85 -9.08 -7.83
C VAL A 123 -8.54 -9.90 -6.74
N LYS A 124 -8.08 -9.83 -5.49
CA LYS A 124 -8.63 -10.60 -4.38
C LYS A 124 -10.11 -10.27 -4.19
N GLN A 125 -10.94 -11.33 -4.15
CA GLN A 125 -12.40 -11.25 -4.07
C GLN A 125 -13.01 -10.31 -5.10
N ASP A 126 -12.68 -10.51 -6.38
CA ASP A 126 -13.23 -9.75 -7.50
C ASP A 126 -13.04 -8.22 -7.36
N GLY A 127 -11.94 -7.81 -6.75
CA GLY A 127 -11.62 -6.40 -6.54
C GLY A 127 -12.36 -5.74 -5.37
N LEU A 128 -12.83 -6.52 -4.39
CA LEU A 128 -13.56 -6.02 -3.22
C LEU A 128 -12.81 -4.88 -2.51
N THR A 129 -11.48 -4.98 -2.35
CA THR A 129 -10.65 -3.92 -1.74
C THR A 129 -10.86 -2.56 -2.40
N ARG A 130 -11.03 -2.55 -3.73
CA ARG A 130 -11.32 -1.35 -4.50
C ARG A 130 -12.76 -0.89 -4.30
N GLY A 131 -13.72 -1.82 -4.40
CA GLY A 131 -15.15 -1.54 -4.21
C GLY A 131 -15.51 -0.99 -2.82
N MET A 132 -14.74 -1.35 -1.79
CA MET A 132 -14.91 -0.84 -0.43
C MET A 132 -14.34 0.56 -0.21
N GLY A 133 -13.67 1.15 -1.22
CA GLY A 133 -12.98 2.42 -1.08
C GLY A 133 -11.78 2.35 -0.13
N THR A 134 -11.17 1.18 0.04
CA THR A 134 -9.95 1.05 0.85
C THR A 134 -8.80 1.77 0.15
N PHE A 135 -8.53 1.47 -1.12
CA PHE A 135 -7.41 2.08 -1.84
C PHE A 135 -7.50 3.61 -2.01
N SER A 136 -8.70 4.19 -1.99
CA SER A 136 -8.85 5.65 -2.03
C SER A 136 -8.35 6.37 -0.78
N ARG A 137 -8.13 5.62 0.31
CA ARG A 137 -7.54 6.12 1.57
C ARG A 137 -6.01 6.00 1.62
N TYR A 138 -5.39 5.39 0.62
CA TYR A 138 -3.94 5.22 0.52
C TYR A 138 -3.34 6.19 -0.50
N LEU A 139 -2.15 6.70 -0.18
CA LEU A 139 -1.28 7.39 -1.12
C LEU A 139 -0.35 6.35 -1.76
N ILE A 140 -0.77 5.79 -2.90
CA ILE A 140 -0.08 4.66 -3.54
C ILE A 140 0.96 5.18 -4.53
N SER A 141 2.17 4.62 -4.47
CA SER A 141 3.22 4.89 -5.45
C SER A 141 3.94 3.63 -5.87
N LYS A 142 4.31 3.54 -7.15
CA LYS A 142 5.13 2.47 -7.73
C LYS A 142 6.31 3.09 -8.46
N PRO A 143 7.39 3.44 -7.75
CA PRO A 143 8.56 4.07 -8.35
C PRO A 143 9.16 3.18 -9.45
N VAL A 144 9.79 3.82 -10.43
CA VAL A 144 10.51 3.11 -11.50
C VAL A 144 11.66 2.31 -10.87
N SER A 145 11.79 1.04 -11.26
CA SER A 145 12.87 0.20 -10.77
C SER A 145 14.22 0.74 -11.27
N THR A 146 15.15 0.94 -10.34
CA THR A 146 16.57 1.23 -10.65
C THR A 146 17.43 -0.03 -10.63
N MET A 147 16.83 -1.22 -10.48
CA MET A 147 17.57 -2.48 -10.57
C MET A 147 18.18 -2.64 -11.96
N GLY A 148 19.48 -2.91 -12.01
CA GLY A 148 20.24 -2.98 -13.26
C GLY A 148 20.87 -1.65 -13.70
N THR A 149 20.44 -0.51 -13.14
CA THR A 149 20.99 0.82 -13.47
C THR A 149 21.53 1.59 -12.25
N ARG A 150 21.36 1.05 -11.05
CA ARG A 150 21.95 1.60 -9.81
C ARG A 150 23.42 1.20 -9.67
N GLU A 151 24.31 2.03 -10.20
CA GLU A 151 25.74 1.90 -9.89
C GLU A 151 26.01 2.30 -8.43
N TYR A 152 27.02 1.68 -7.82
CA TYR A 152 27.44 2.06 -6.48
C TYR A 152 27.94 3.51 -6.48
N GLN A 153 27.46 4.31 -5.54
CA GLN A 153 27.92 5.68 -5.32
C GLN A 153 28.43 5.79 -3.89
N GLU A 154 29.62 6.37 -3.72
CA GLU A 154 30.14 6.69 -2.40
C GLU A 154 29.18 7.65 -1.68
N PRO A 155 28.79 7.35 -0.42
CA PRO A 155 27.96 8.26 0.35
C PRO A 155 28.60 9.65 0.46
N PRO A 156 27.83 10.74 0.35
CA PRO A 156 28.37 12.08 0.55
C PRO A 156 28.88 12.24 1.97
N ILE A 157 29.91 13.07 2.15
CA ILE A 157 30.54 13.37 3.46
C ILE A 157 29.52 13.91 4.48
N GLY A 158 28.43 14.51 4.02
CA GLY A 158 27.33 14.94 4.87
C GLY A 158 26.03 15.09 4.11
N THR A 159 24.93 15.10 4.87
CA THR A 159 23.56 15.16 4.36
C THR A 159 22.77 16.28 5.04
N PRO A 160 23.16 17.56 4.87
CA PRO A 160 22.61 18.67 5.65
C PRO A 160 21.09 18.83 5.52
N LYS A 161 20.52 18.49 4.36
CA LYS A 161 19.06 18.49 4.16
C LYS A 161 18.35 17.37 4.95
N ILE A 162 18.98 16.20 5.06
CA ILE A 162 18.47 15.09 5.88
C ILE A 162 18.59 15.45 7.35
N GLN A 163 19.70 16.07 7.76
CA GLN A 163 19.86 16.54 9.13
C GLN A 163 18.78 17.56 9.51
N ALA A 164 18.55 18.58 8.67
CA ALA A 164 17.48 19.55 8.90
C ALA A 164 16.09 18.90 8.99
N PHE A 165 15.83 17.85 8.21
CA PHE A 165 14.60 17.08 8.31
C PHE A 165 14.50 16.33 9.65
N TYR A 166 15.58 15.69 10.11
CA TYR A 166 15.62 15.01 11.40
C TYR A 166 15.46 15.98 12.58
N ASP A 167 16.13 17.13 12.52
CA ASP A 167 16.00 18.16 13.56
C ASP A 167 14.54 18.63 13.66
N GLN A 168 13.86 18.81 12.52
CA GLN A 168 12.45 19.16 12.49
C GLN A 168 11.56 18.06 13.08
N ILE A 169 11.80 16.78 12.73
CA ILE A 169 11.06 15.65 13.30
C ILE A 169 11.25 15.58 14.82
N THR A 170 12.49 15.73 15.31
CA THR A 170 12.79 15.76 16.74
C THR A 170 12.05 16.89 17.44
N SER A 171 12.05 18.10 16.86
CA SER A 171 11.31 19.24 17.41
C SER A 171 9.80 18.99 17.55
N ILE A 172 9.22 18.19 16.63
CA ILE A 172 7.81 17.81 16.67
C ILE A 172 7.57 16.71 17.73
N MET A 173 8.49 15.75 17.85
CA MET A 173 8.40 14.69 18.86
C MET A 173 8.54 15.23 20.29
N ASP A 174 9.26 16.34 20.47
CA ASP A 174 9.40 17.02 21.76
C ASP A 174 8.13 17.79 22.18
N ILE A 175 7.16 17.94 21.28
CA ILE A 175 5.85 18.53 21.60
C ILE A 175 5.04 17.51 22.41
N SER A 176 4.68 17.89 23.64
CA SER A 176 3.84 17.04 24.49
C SER A 176 2.48 16.78 23.85
N LEU A 177 2.06 15.50 23.84
CA LEU A 177 0.72 15.10 23.41
C LEU A 177 -0.32 15.60 24.43
N SER A 178 -1.32 16.32 23.95
CA SER A 178 -2.50 16.67 24.76
C SER A 178 -3.40 15.46 24.87
N LEU A 179 -3.58 14.95 26.09
CA LEU A 179 -4.42 13.79 26.38
C LEU A 179 -5.51 14.16 27.38
N ASP A 180 -6.71 13.61 27.21
CA ASP A 180 -7.78 13.70 28.19
C ASP A 180 -7.54 12.79 29.41
N ALA A 181 -8.48 12.77 30.36
CA ALA A 181 -8.40 11.96 31.57
C ALA A 181 -8.39 10.44 31.30
N ASP A 182 -8.88 10.01 30.14
CA ASP A 182 -8.93 8.61 29.70
C ASP A 182 -7.70 8.25 28.82
N GLY A 183 -6.75 9.18 28.63
CA GLY A 183 -5.54 8.97 27.81
C GLY A 183 -5.76 9.12 26.31
N ARG A 184 -6.88 9.72 25.89
CA ARG A 184 -7.23 9.94 24.49
C ARG A 184 -6.65 11.25 23.97
N ILE A 185 -6.24 11.29 22.70
CA ILE A 185 -5.69 12.50 22.06
C ILE A 185 -6.76 13.59 21.94
N GLU A 186 -6.49 14.72 22.58
CA GLU A 186 -7.16 16.00 22.37
C GLU A 186 -6.42 16.81 21.31
N ALA A 187 -6.69 16.52 20.02
CA ALA A 187 -6.00 17.19 18.93
C ALA A 187 -6.55 18.60 18.67
N TYR A 188 -5.65 19.53 18.38
CA TYR A 188 -6.02 20.84 17.84
C TYR A 188 -6.62 20.69 16.43
N THR A 189 -7.75 21.35 16.19
CA THR A 189 -8.37 21.38 14.85
C THR A 189 -7.72 22.49 14.02
N LEU A 190 -6.94 22.10 13.01
CA LEU A 190 -6.38 23.03 12.03
C LEU A 190 -7.47 23.52 11.08
N ASN A 191 -7.67 24.83 11.03
CA ASN A 191 -8.60 25.47 10.10
C ASN A 191 -7.88 25.91 8.83
N LEU A 192 -8.57 25.86 7.70
CA LEU A 192 -8.10 26.50 6.48
C LEU A 192 -8.30 28.01 6.59
N SER A 193 -7.29 28.79 6.18
CA SER A 193 -7.51 30.19 5.81
C SER A 193 -8.53 30.30 4.67
N ILE A 194 -9.10 31.49 4.47
CA ILE A 194 -10.09 31.70 3.41
C ILE A 194 -9.47 31.44 2.03
N GLU A 195 -8.22 31.86 1.82
CA GLU A 195 -7.49 31.65 0.57
C GLU A 195 -7.16 30.16 0.34
N ALA A 196 -6.71 29.45 1.39
CA ALA A 196 -6.49 28.01 1.31
C ALA A 196 -7.77 27.24 1.00
N LYS A 197 -8.89 27.64 1.62
CA LYS A 197 -10.19 27.03 1.37
C LYS A 197 -10.63 27.24 -0.08
N ASN A 198 -10.52 28.46 -0.62
CA ASN A 198 -10.86 28.74 -2.02
C ASN A 198 -10.00 27.90 -2.98
N THR A 199 -8.69 27.81 -2.73
CA THR A 199 -7.78 26.97 -3.52
C THR A 199 -8.19 25.50 -3.49
N TRP A 200 -8.56 25.00 -2.31
CA TRP A 200 -9.03 23.63 -2.14
C TRP A 200 -10.37 23.38 -2.85
N GLU A 201 -11.31 24.31 -2.79
CA GLU A 201 -12.61 24.22 -3.47
C GLU A 201 -12.45 24.21 -4.99
N GLU A 202 -11.58 25.05 -5.55
CA GLU A 202 -11.24 25.02 -6.96
C GLU A 202 -10.70 23.66 -7.39
N PHE A 203 -9.75 23.11 -6.62
CA PHE A 203 -9.21 21.77 -6.88
C PHE A 203 -10.30 20.68 -6.80
N PHE A 204 -11.13 20.71 -5.75
CA PHE A 204 -12.26 19.78 -5.59
C PHE A 204 -13.17 19.79 -6.82
N ASN A 205 -13.58 20.98 -7.28
CA ASN A 205 -14.49 21.14 -8.42
C ASN A 205 -13.85 20.71 -9.75
N VAL A 206 -12.55 20.93 -9.93
CA VAL A 206 -11.81 20.42 -11.10
C VAL A 206 -11.82 18.90 -11.11
N ILE A 207 -11.53 18.25 -9.99
CA ILE A 207 -11.55 16.79 -9.89
C ILE A 207 -12.96 16.24 -10.14
N GLU A 208 -13.99 16.82 -9.50
CA GLU A 208 -15.39 16.40 -9.66
C GLU A 208 -15.84 16.46 -11.13
N ASN A 209 -15.45 17.50 -11.86
CA ASN A 209 -15.72 17.59 -13.30
C ASN A 209 -15.03 16.49 -14.11
N ASN A 210 -13.82 16.08 -13.74
CA ASN A 210 -13.06 15.02 -14.40
C ASN A 210 -13.53 13.59 -14.05
N LEU A 211 -14.46 13.43 -13.10
CA LEU A 211 -15.12 12.16 -12.79
C LEU A 211 -16.24 11.80 -13.78
N LYS A 212 -16.68 12.75 -14.63
CA LYS A 212 -17.70 12.52 -15.65
C LYS A 212 -17.26 11.47 -16.67
N ILE A 213 -18.22 10.90 -17.39
CA ILE A 213 -17.92 9.95 -18.47
C ILE A 213 -17.03 10.65 -19.51
N GLY A 214 -15.89 10.04 -19.84
CA GLY A 214 -14.90 10.61 -20.76
C GLY A 214 -13.94 11.63 -20.14
N GLY A 215 -14.06 11.92 -18.84
CA GLY A 215 -13.10 12.75 -18.11
C GLY A 215 -11.82 11.98 -17.74
N ASP A 216 -10.75 12.71 -17.41
CA ASP A 216 -9.41 12.13 -17.20
C ASP A 216 -9.32 11.08 -16.09
N PHE A 217 -10.26 11.10 -15.14
CA PHE A 217 -10.31 10.21 -13.98
C PHE A 217 -11.52 9.28 -13.99
N SER A 218 -12.20 9.11 -15.14
CA SER A 218 -13.40 8.28 -15.22
C SER A 218 -13.18 6.81 -14.89
N GLU A 219 -11.95 6.32 -15.01
CA GLU A 219 -11.55 4.93 -14.73
C GLU A 219 -11.03 4.71 -13.29
N VAL A 220 -10.80 5.79 -12.53
CA VAL A 220 -10.31 5.77 -11.13
C VAL A 220 -11.15 6.64 -10.20
N LYS A 221 -12.47 6.66 -10.43
CA LYS A 221 -13.40 7.53 -9.70
C LYS A 221 -13.36 7.31 -8.18
N ASP A 222 -13.16 6.07 -7.76
CA ASP A 222 -13.03 5.68 -6.37
C ASP A 222 -11.92 6.46 -5.66
N VAL A 223 -10.73 6.54 -6.26
CA VAL A 223 -9.59 7.28 -5.72
C VAL A 223 -9.77 8.79 -5.92
N ALA A 224 -10.14 9.20 -7.12
CA ALA A 224 -10.30 10.60 -7.47
C ALA A 224 -11.34 11.32 -6.59
N SER A 225 -12.48 10.68 -6.26
CA SER A 225 -13.51 11.27 -5.38
C SER A 225 -13.04 11.59 -3.95
N LYS A 226 -11.91 11.01 -3.53
CA LYS A 226 -11.31 11.20 -2.19
C LYS A 226 -10.04 12.03 -2.21
N ILE A 227 -9.54 12.41 -3.38
CA ILE A 227 -8.24 13.06 -3.47
C ILE A 227 -8.22 14.46 -2.84
N ALA A 228 -9.33 15.19 -2.88
CA ALA A 228 -9.44 16.48 -2.20
C ALA A 228 -9.37 16.33 -0.67
N GLU A 229 -9.98 15.26 -0.12
CA GLU A 229 -9.84 14.92 1.31
C GLU A 229 -8.37 14.60 1.64
N GLN A 230 -7.68 13.86 0.76
CA GLN A 230 -6.25 13.60 0.91
C GLN A 230 -5.40 14.88 0.84
N ALA A 231 -5.72 15.80 -0.07
CA ALA A 231 -5.03 17.09 -0.16
C ALA A 231 -5.14 17.88 1.15
N ALA A 232 -6.33 17.92 1.77
CA ALA A 232 -6.52 18.56 3.08
C ALA A 232 -5.70 17.87 4.20
N ARG A 233 -5.65 16.53 4.21
CA ARG A 233 -4.84 15.76 5.17
C ARG A 233 -3.34 16.00 4.99
N ILE A 234 -2.85 16.00 3.75
CA ILE A 234 -1.46 16.32 3.42
C ILE A 234 -1.15 17.76 3.84
N ALA A 235 -2.06 18.72 3.60
CA ALA A 235 -1.88 20.10 4.03
C ALA A 235 -1.73 20.22 5.55
N GLY A 236 -2.52 19.45 6.32
CA GLY A 236 -2.37 19.33 7.76
C GLY A 236 -0.98 18.82 8.16
N VAL A 237 -0.50 17.73 7.53
CA VAL A 237 0.85 17.19 7.80
C VAL A 237 1.94 18.20 7.46
N LEU A 238 1.87 18.86 6.29
CA LEU A 238 2.84 19.88 5.89
C LEU A 238 2.82 21.10 6.82
N HIS A 239 1.64 21.51 7.27
CA HIS A 239 1.48 22.60 8.23
C HIS A 239 2.13 22.25 9.56
N VAL A 240 1.81 21.09 10.14
CA VAL A 240 2.40 20.65 11.42
C VAL A 240 3.91 20.51 11.28
N PHE A 241 4.37 19.93 10.17
CA PHE A 241 5.79 19.77 9.90
C PHE A 241 6.53 21.10 9.82
N GLY A 242 5.98 22.11 9.14
CA GLY A 242 6.67 23.38 8.90
C GLY A 242 6.41 24.49 9.93
N LYS A 243 5.29 24.46 10.64
CA LYS A 243 4.76 25.57 11.46
C LYS A 243 4.30 25.15 12.85
N GLY A 244 4.22 23.86 13.14
CA GLY A 244 3.75 23.33 14.42
C GLY A 244 2.25 23.00 14.47
N PRO A 245 1.76 22.50 15.61
CA PRO A 245 0.45 21.83 15.72
C PRO A 245 -0.76 22.77 15.73
N THR A 246 -0.56 24.08 15.74
CA THR A 246 -1.62 25.09 15.89
C THR A 246 -1.64 26.09 14.73
N GLY A 247 -2.65 26.97 14.71
CA GLY A 247 -2.81 28.00 13.70
C GLY A 247 -3.67 27.54 12.52
N SER A 248 -3.55 28.28 11.40
CA SER A 248 -4.34 28.04 10.18
C SER A 248 -3.46 27.64 9.01
N ILE A 249 -3.95 26.70 8.21
CA ILE A 249 -3.31 26.28 6.96
C ILE A 249 -3.45 27.43 5.95
N ASP A 250 -2.32 27.95 5.47
CA ASP A 250 -2.29 29.01 4.47
C ASP A 250 -2.40 28.47 3.03
N GLU A 251 -2.63 29.40 2.10
CA GLU A 251 -2.80 29.09 0.68
C GLU A 251 -1.60 28.33 0.10
N ASN A 252 -0.37 28.71 0.47
CA ASN A 252 0.84 28.10 -0.06
C ASN A 252 1.01 26.65 0.41
N THR A 253 0.74 26.37 1.69
CA THR A 253 0.72 25.00 2.23
C THR A 253 -0.34 24.16 1.50
N MET A 254 -1.52 24.72 1.23
CA MET A 254 -2.57 24.03 0.47
C MET A 254 -2.16 23.75 -0.99
N LYS A 255 -1.56 24.72 -1.69
CA LYS A 255 -1.05 24.53 -3.07
C LYS A 255 -0.03 23.38 -3.14
N ASN A 256 0.90 23.33 -2.19
CA ASN A 256 1.89 22.24 -2.11
C ASN A 256 1.22 20.88 -1.84
N ALA A 257 0.23 20.85 -0.96
CA ALA A 257 -0.51 19.64 -0.66
C ALA A 257 -1.33 19.13 -1.86
N ILE A 258 -1.95 20.04 -2.61
CA ILE A 258 -2.67 19.74 -3.86
C ILE A 258 -1.71 19.17 -4.90
N ALA A 259 -0.51 19.75 -5.06
CA ALA A 259 0.48 19.23 -6.01
C ALA A 259 0.87 17.78 -5.69
N LEU A 260 1.10 17.46 -4.41
CA LEU A 260 1.39 16.09 -3.96
C LEU A 260 0.18 15.16 -4.18
N ALA A 261 -1.02 15.59 -3.80
CA ALA A 261 -2.24 14.80 -3.96
C ALA A 261 -2.53 14.51 -5.45
N ALA A 262 -2.39 15.50 -6.32
CA ALA A 262 -2.54 15.34 -7.76
C ALA A 262 -1.50 14.34 -8.32
N TRP A 263 -0.24 14.41 -7.88
CA TRP A 263 0.77 13.43 -8.25
C TRP A 263 0.37 12.00 -7.87
N TYR A 264 -0.08 11.78 -6.63
CA TYR A 264 -0.57 10.47 -6.18
C TYR A 264 -1.81 10.00 -6.96
N LEU A 265 -2.69 10.91 -7.38
CA LEU A 265 -3.83 10.54 -8.22
C LEU A 265 -3.40 10.08 -9.61
N HIS A 266 -2.47 10.79 -10.25
CA HIS A 266 -1.92 10.38 -11.54
C HIS A 266 -1.19 9.03 -11.43
N GLU A 267 -0.50 8.81 -10.33
CA GLU A 267 0.18 7.56 -10.06
C GLU A 267 -0.81 6.40 -9.81
N ALA A 268 -1.88 6.64 -9.04
CA ALA A 268 -2.98 5.70 -8.89
C ALA A 268 -3.62 5.38 -10.25
N ARG A 269 -3.91 6.39 -11.08
CA ARG A 269 -4.41 6.22 -12.44
C ARG A 269 -3.50 5.30 -13.26
N ARG A 270 -2.20 5.57 -13.27
CA ARG A 270 -1.21 4.76 -13.99
C ARG A 270 -1.21 3.30 -13.51
N ILE A 271 -1.25 3.08 -12.20
CA ILE A 271 -1.21 1.75 -11.60
C ILE A 271 -2.50 0.98 -11.89
N PHE A 272 -3.67 1.58 -11.66
CA PHE A 272 -4.95 0.89 -11.83
C PHE A 272 -5.30 0.64 -13.29
N ILE A 273 -4.98 1.56 -14.21
CA ILE A 273 -5.16 1.31 -15.66
C ILE A 273 -4.20 0.23 -16.15
N ALA A 274 -2.94 0.23 -15.71
CA ALA A 274 -2.03 -0.87 -16.06
C ALA A 274 -2.56 -2.23 -15.56
N SER A 275 -3.36 -2.26 -14.50
CA SER A 275 -3.98 -3.48 -13.96
C SER A 275 -5.23 -3.93 -14.71
N THR A 276 -5.92 -3.07 -15.47
CA THR A 276 -7.07 -3.48 -16.30
C THR A 276 -6.67 -4.21 -17.57
N VAL A 277 -5.41 -4.12 -17.99
CA VAL A 277 -4.89 -4.87 -19.14
C VAL A 277 -4.89 -6.38 -18.82
N PRO A 278 -5.62 -7.20 -19.59
CA PRO A 278 -5.67 -8.65 -19.42
C PRO A 278 -4.28 -9.28 -19.34
N SER A 279 -4.13 -10.32 -18.51
CA SER A 279 -2.83 -10.99 -18.31
C SER A 279 -2.24 -11.56 -19.60
N GLU A 280 -3.10 -11.97 -20.52
CA GLU A 280 -2.75 -12.51 -21.83
C GLU A 280 -2.06 -11.44 -22.70
N LEU A 281 -2.57 -10.21 -22.68
CA LEU A 281 -1.99 -9.08 -23.40
C LEU A 281 -0.65 -8.64 -22.76
N LYS A 282 -0.54 -8.67 -21.43
CA LYS A 282 0.74 -8.44 -20.73
C LYS A 282 1.77 -9.51 -21.07
N ASP A 283 1.36 -10.78 -21.10
CA ASP A 283 2.24 -11.89 -21.47
C ASP A 283 2.68 -11.79 -22.93
N ALA A 284 1.80 -11.37 -23.85
CA ALA A 284 2.15 -11.09 -25.24
C ALA A 284 3.15 -9.95 -25.38
N ALA A 285 2.91 -8.80 -24.72
CA ALA A 285 3.84 -7.66 -24.73
C ALA A 285 5.22 -8.03 -24.18
N ASN A 286 5.28 -8.69 -23.01
CA ASN A 286 6.56 -9.15 -22.43
C ASN A 286 7.32 -10.10 -23.35
N LEU A 287 6.59 -10.99 -24.07
CA LEU A 287 7.22 -11.89 -25.02
C LEU A 287 7.73 -11.13 -26.25
N PHE A 288 6.99 -10.13 -26.71
CA PHE A 288 7.39 -9.28 -27.83
C PHE A 288 8.64 -8.46 -27.52
N ASP A 289 8.69 -7.79 -26.35
CA ASP A 289 9.87 -7.03 -25.93
C ASP A 289 11.12 -7.91 -25.87
N TRP A 290 10.96 -9.13 -25.35
CA TRP A 290 12.05 -10.10 -25.33
C TRP A 290 12.46 -10.56 -26.74
N ILE A 291 11.50 -10.84 -27.63
CA ILE A 291 11.78 -11.19 -29.03
C ILE A 291 12.52 -10.04 -29.73
N LYS A 292 12.05 -8.80 -29.59
CA LYS A 292 12.67 -7.60 -30.15
C LYS A 292 14.10 -7.45 -29.63
N GLY A 293 14.31 -7.52 -28.31
CA GLY A 293 15.64 -7.46 -27.69
C GLY A 293 16.58 -8.54 -28.22
N TYR A 294 16.13 -9.80 -28.26
CA TYR A 294 16.91 -10.91 -28.81
C TYR A 294 17.29 -10.68 -30.28
N CYS A 295 16.34 -10.22 -31.10
CA CYS A 295 16.55 -9.95 -32.52
C CYS A 295 17.56 -8.82 -32.76
N LEU A 296 17.47 -7.73 -31.99
CA LEU A 296 18.42 -6.62 -32.04
C LEU A 296 19.83 -7.06 -31.61
N GLU A 297 19.95 -7.79 -30.50
CA GLU A 297 21.25 -8.28 -29.99
C GLU A 297 21.94 -9.25 -30.96
N ASN A 298 21.16 -10.06 -31.69
CA ASN A 298 21.69 -11.08 -32.61
C ASN A 298 21.68 -10.63 -34.08
N ASN A 299 21.32 -9.37 -34.37
CA ASN A 299 21.17 -8.83 -35.73
C ASN A 299 20.36 -9.76 -36.66
N THR A 300 19.20 -10.21 -36.20
CA THR A 300 18.32 -11.16 -36.91
C THR A 300 16.87 -10.74 -36.82
N ASP A 301 16.07 -11.05 -37.83
CA ASP A 301 14.60 -10.89 -37.82
C ASP A 301 13.87 -12.18 -37.42
N GLN A 302 14.62 -13.25 -37.16
CA GLN A 302 14.08 -14.59 -36.94
C GLN A 302 14.72 -15.28 -35.73
N LEU A 303 13.91 -16.07 -35.01
CA LEU A 303 14.35 -16.95 -33.93
C LEU A 303 13.60 -18.28 -33.93
N LEU A 304 14.22 -19.31 -33.36
CA LEU A 304 13.57 -20.59 -33.13
C LEU A 304 12.70 -20.53 -31.87
N ILE A 305 11.59 -21.29 -31.84
CA ILE A 305 10.79 -21.46 -30.61
C ILE A 305 11.64 -22.06 -29.46
N SER A 306 12.69 -22.83 -29.77
CA SER A 306 13.63 -23.33 -28.77
C SER A 306 14.36 -22.22 -28.01
N GLU A 307 14.61 -21.08 -28.64
CA GLU A 307 15.29 -19.95 -27.99
C GLU A 307 14.37 -19.30 -26.95
N ILE A 308 13.07 -19.20 -27.24
CA ILE A 308 12.07 -18.76 -26.25
C ILE A 308 12.10 -19.68 -25.03
N LEU A 309 12.15 -20.99 -25.23
CA LEU A 309 12.15 -21.97 -24.12
C LEU A 309 13.41 -21.88 -23.24
N LYS A 310 14.56 -21.59 -23.85
CA LYS A 310 15.86 -21.54 -23.17
C LYS A 310 16.08 -20.21 -22.46
N PHE A 311 15.82 -19.10 -23.16
CA PHE A 311 16.34 -17.79 -22.81
C PHE A 311 15.27 -16.76 -22.45
N ALA A 312 14.00 -16.98 -22.80
CA ALA A 312 12.93 -16.09 -22.37
C ALA A 312 12.54 -16.34 -20.89
N GLN A 313 11.62 -15.51 -20.38
CA GLN A 313 11.12 -15.60 -19.01
C GLN A 313 10.59 -17.02 -18.71
N PRO A 314 10.87 -17.61 -17.52
CA PRO A 314 10.51 -18.99 -17.19
C PRO A 314 9.03 -19.35 -17.41
N LYS A 315 8.11 -18.37 -17.30
CA LYS A 315 6.68 -18.55 -17.56
C LYS A 315 6.36 -19.05 -18.98
N PHE A 316 7.19 -18.72 -19.97
CA PHE A 316 7.01 -19.14 -21.38
C PHE A 316 7.50 -20.56 -21.67
N ARG A 317 8.08 -21.24 -20.67
CA ARG A 317 8.29 -22.70 -20.72
C ARG A 317 6.95 -23.44 -20.69
N ASN A 318 5.94 -22.87 -20.03
CA ASN A 318 4.58 -23.38 -20.08
C ASN A 318 4.01 -23.23 -21.51
N GLN A 319 3.59 -24.37 -22.09
CA GLN A 319 3.11 -24.41 -23.48
C GLN A 319 1.86 -23.57 -23.70
N LYS A 320 0.90 -23.56 -22.76
CA LYS A 320 -0.35 -22.82 -22.89
C LYS A 320 -0.07 -21.31 -22.96
N LYS A 321 0.61 -20.77 -21.95
CA LYS A 321 0.96 -19.34 -21.87
C LYS A 321 1.74 -18.84 -23.08
N ARG A 322 2.76 -19.59 -23.50
CA ARG A 322 3.56 -19.22 -24.67
C ARG A 322 2.73 -19.21 -25.95
N ASN A 323 1.91 -20.22 -26.17
CA ASN A 323 1.12 -20.32 -27.38
C ASN A 323 0.03 -19.25 -27.43
N GLU A 324 -0.60 -18.91 -26.30
CA GLU A 324 -1.57 -17.82 -26.19
C GLU A 324 -0.90 -16.46 -26.49
N ALA A 325 0.26 -16.19 -25.88
CA ALA A 325 1.03 -14.98 -26.14
C ALA A 325 1.45 -14.86 -27.62
N LEU A 326 2.01 -15.95 -28.20
CA LEU A 326 2.39 -15.97 -29.61
C LEU A 326 1.18 -15.80 -30.54
N ALA A 327 0.04 -16.41 -30.22
CA ALA A 327 -1.17 -16.27 -31.02
C ALA A 327 -1.62 -14.80 -31.09
N GLN A 328 -1.61 -14.09 -29.96
CA GLN A 328 -1.92 -12.65 -29.93
C GLN A 328 -0.91 -11.82 -30.74
N LEU A 329 0.39 -12.13 -30.65
CA LEU A 329 1.41 -11.43 -31.44
C LEU A 329 1.28 -11.69 -32.94
N VAL A 330 0.82 -12.88 -33.33
CA VAL A 330 0.52 -13.20 -34.73
C VAL A 330 -0.74 -12.50 -35.21
N GLU A 331 -1.80 -12.51 -34.41
CA GLU A 331 -3.08 -11.87 -34.72
C GLU A 331 -2.94 -10.35 -34.86
N SER A 332 -2.22 -9.72 -33.93
CA SER A 332 -1.88 -8.29 -34.00
C SER A 332 -0.82 -7.98 -35.06
N GLY A 333 -0.22 -9.00 -35.67
CA GLY A 333 0.71 -8.88 -36.77
C GLY A 333 2.16 -8.61 -36.38
N HIS A 334 2.50 -8.43 -35.11
CA HIS A 334 3.87 -8.16 -34.64
C HIS A 334 4.87 -9.23 -35.07
N VAL A 335 4.45 -10.50 -35.10
CA VAL A 335 5.29 -11.63 -35.51
C VAL A 335 4.56 -12.56 -36.49
N LYS A 336 5.31 -13.42 -37.18
CA LYS A 336 4.80 -14.47 -38.06
C LYS A 336 5.41 -15.82 -37.73
N HIS A 337 4.63 -16.88 -37.86
CA HIS A 337 5.16 -18.23 -37.84
C HIS A 337 5.77 -18.59 -39.20
N LYS A 338 7.02 -19.05 -39.20
CA LYS A 338 7.69 -19.66 -40.35
C LYS A 338 8.13 -21.08 -40.04
N ASN A 339 8.14 -21.93 -41.05
CA ASN A 339 8.71 -23.27 -40.96
C ASN A 339 9.94 -23.35 -41.86
N LYS A 340 11.08 -23.79 -41.30
CA LYS A 340 12.30 -24.11 -42.05
C LYS A 340 12.63 -25.58 -41.81
N GLY A 341 12.15 -26.45 -42.71
CA GLY A 341 12.20 -27.90 -42.52
C GLY A 341 11.35 -28.36 -41.33
N LYS A 342 11.95 -29.07 -40.37
CA LYS A 342 11.28 -29.53 -39.13
C LYS A 342 11.23 -28.48 -38.02
N GLN A 343 11.88 -27.34 -38.21
CA GLN A 343 12.02 -26.31 -37.18
C GLN A 343 10.94 -25.22 -37.32
N LYS A 344 10.33 -24.86 -36.19
CA LYS A 344 9.37 -23.76 -36.08
C LYS A 344 10.10 -22.48 -35.69
N LEU A 345 9.97 -21.47 -36.55
CA LEU A 345 10.56 -20.15 -36.41
C LEU A 345 9.48 -19.12 -36.13
N ILE A 346 9.87 -18.07 -35.43
CA ILE A 346 9.15 -16.82 -35.27
C ILE A 346 9.94 -15.76 -36.04
N GLU A 347 9.26 -14.99 -36.88
CA GLU A 347 9.81 -13.85 -37.59
C GLU A 347 9.14 -12.57 -37.05
N ILE A 348 9.92 -11.61 -36.57
CA ILE A 348 9.41 -10.29 -36.18
C ILE A 348 9.28 -9.41 -37.43
N ARG A 349 8.27 -8.53 -37.50
CA ARG A 349 8.22 -7.58 -38.64
C ARG A 349 9.43 -6.63 -38.59
N PRO A 350 10.11 -6.39 -39.72
CA PRO A 350 11.28 -5.51 -39.78
C PRO A 350 11.03 -4.09 -39.25
N GLU A 351 9.82 -3.56 -39.44
CA GLU A 351 9.39 -2.25 -38.93
C GLU A 351 9.58 -2.06 -37.41
N PHE A 352 9.62 -3.15 -36.64
CA PHE A 352 9.83 -3.09 -35.19
C PHE A 352 11.31 -3.18 -34.78
N LEU A 353 12.21 -3.43 -35.73
CA LEU A 353 13.66 -3.51 -35.55
C LEU A 353 14.38 -2.23 -36.00
N GLU A 354 13.65 -1.29 -36.60
CA GLU A 354 14.12 0.06 -36.92
C GLU A 354 13.79 1.00 -35.74
N ASP A 355 14.72 1.90 -35.40
CA ASP A 355 14.61 2.86 -34.28
C ASP A 355 13.55 3.96 -34.51
#